data_AF-A0AAU9WNH7-F1
#
_entry.id   AF-A0AAU9WNH7-F1
#
_cell.length_a   1.000
_cell.length_b   1.000
_cell.length_c   1.000
_cell.angle_alpha   90.00
_cell.angle_beta   90.00
_cell.angle_gamma   90.00
#
_symmetry.space_group_name_H-M   'P 1'
#
loop_
_entity.id
_entity.type
_entity.pdbx_description
1 polymer ?
#
loop_
_entity_poly.entity_id
_entity_poly.type
_entity_poly.pdbx_seq_one_letter_code
_entity_poly.pdbx_strand_id
1 'polypeptide(L)'
;MKEKLGNWNKIRKYENDKCGFMAKASLEYLLEAAKKQNLKSLVVEQLKEARVCLEQVVNRIPELIKADRILCQKLTNDSSSQKELDIYRPIHERSLQLRRKMAVFGIQEVSIMDISCDDLELRADKISPLGRDAFTTVHRGTLKMRRKDESVEVAVKVWNSELENFDASDFLSERETLRKLNHPFIVNFYGAALIREEERLRVTLVMELCKENLMGRIFQNRDNIPSLSLTPGAARSVIRWARDIANALDFIHSQGIVHRDFKLENIMLSHEDDVRVANVSVSRGAKMTTGTMKETFYIAPEVIKSGFYDSKADIYSFGIMLWEMHGKRALTDVEGDVRAVYGEDAERNRPTQVDQDRKKPPPTLQDVMQGCLDEEADKRPDATACRQRLTMLYQDTFPPI
;
A
#
# COMPACT_ATOMS: atom_id res chain seq x y z
N MET A 1 18.69 -7.43 -68.77
CA MET A 1 20.10 -6.99 -68.66
C MET A 1 20.31 -5.85 -67.65
N LYS A 2 19.52 -4.76 -67.69
CA LYS A 2 19.69 -3.61 -66.76
C LYS A 2 19.57 -3.96 -65.26
N GLU A 3 18.64 -4.82 -64.86
CA GLU A 3 18.52 -5.28 -63.45
C GLU A 3 19.73 -6.10 -62.97
N LYS A 4 20.24 -7.00 -63.82
CA LYS A 4 21.42 -7.80 -63.50
C LYS A 4 22.68 -6.93 -63.32
N LEU A 5 22.81 -5.88 -64.13
CA LEU A 5 23.91 -4.90 -64.02
C LEU A 5 23.79 -4.02 -62.75
N GLY A 6 22.57 -3.65 -62.38
CA GLY A 6 22.28 -2.91 -61.14
C GLY A 6 22.59 -3.71 -59.87
N ASN A 7 22.35 -5.02 -59.89
CA ASN A 7 22.63 -5.91 -58.76
C ASN A 7 24.13 -6.12 -58.55
N TRP A 8 24.90 -6.27 -59.63
CA TRP A 8 26.37 -6.35 -59.59
C TRP A 8 27.01 -5.09 -59.00
N ASN A 9 26.51 -3.91 -59.35
CA ASN A 9 27.00 -2.65 -58.79
C ASN A 9 26.68 -2.48 -57.29
N LYS A 10 25.55 -3.04 -56.81
CA LYS A 10 25.22 -3.05 -55.38
C LYS A 10 26.14 -3.98 -54.59
N ILE A 11 26.39 -5.18 -55.10
CA ILE A 11 27.29 -6.16 -54.48
C ILE A 11 28.71 -5.58 -54.36
N ARG A 12 29.21 -4.97 -55.44
CA ARG A 12 30.54 -4.33 -55.43
C ARG A 12 30.65 -3.16 -54.45
N LYS A 13 29.58 -2.37 -54.27
CA LYS A 13 29.54 -1.29 -53.27
C LYS A 13 29.52 -1.84 -51.84
N TYR A 14 28.80 -2.93 -51.60
CA TYR A 14 28.79 -3.62 -50.31
C TYR A 14 30.17 -4.22 -49.98
N GLU A 15 30.82 -4.89 -50.94
CA GLU A 15 32.13 -5.52 -50.71
C GLU A 15 33.23 -4.50 -50.42
N ASN A 16 33.19 -3.33 -51.05
CA ASN A 16 34.18 -2.26 -50.86
C ASN A 16 34.03 -1.53 -49.51
N ASP A 17 32.81 -1.36 -49.00
CA ASP A 17 32.55 -0.71 -47.71
C ASP A 17 31.26 -1.26 -47.08
N LYS A 18 31.41 -2.37 -46.36
CA LYS A 18 30.29 -3.08 -45.73
C LYS A 18 29.59 -2.20 -44.69
N CYS A 19 30.36 -1.50 -43.86
CA CYS A 19 29.82 -0.69 -42.76
C CYS A 19 29.06 0.52 -43.30
N GLY A 20 29.63 1.28 -44.24
CA GLY A 20 28.96 2.43 -44.85
C GLY A 20 27.73 2.03 -45.67
N PHE A 21 27.79 0.91 -46.38
CA PHE A 21 26.64 0.36 -47.10
C PHE A 21 25.49 -0.02 -46.14
N MET A 22 25.80 -0.74 -45.05
CA MET A 22 24.80 -1.16 -44.06
C MET A 22 24.23 0.02 -43.27
N ALA A 23 25.04 1.03 -42.95
CA ALA A 23 24.59 2.25 -42.30
C ALA A 23 23.60 3.03 -43.19
N LYS A 24 23.92 3.16 -44.48
CA LYS A 24 23.04 3.84 -45.45
C LYS A 24 21.74 3.07 -45.68
N ALA A 25 21.82 1.76 -45.88
CA ALA A 25 20.63 0.92 -46.06
C ALA A 25 19.73 0.94 -44.81
N SER A 26 20.33 0.92 -43.61
CA SER A 26 19.60 1.06 -42.35
C SER A 26 18.93 2.44 -42.21
N LEU A 27 19.61 3.51 -42.61
CA LEU A 27 19.05 4.86 -42.59
C LEU A 27 17.87 5.01 -43.57
N GLU A 28 18.01 4.48 -44.79
CA GLU A 28 16.93 4.46 -45.78
C GLU A 28 15.72 3.66 -45.28
N TYR A 29 15.97 2.52 -44.63
CA TYR A 29 14.91 1.73 -43.97
C TYR A 29 14.24 2.50 -42.83
N LEU A 30 15.02 3.16 -41.97
CA LEU A 30 14.48 3.96 -40.85
C LEU A 30 13.65 5.14 -41.34
N LEU A 31 14.08 5.84 -42.39
CA LEU A 31 13.33 6.93 -42.99
C LEU A 31 12.02 6.45 -43.62
N GLU A 32 12.02 5.27 -44.25
CA GLU A 32 10.83 4.66 -44.80
C GLU A 32 9.87 4.17 -43.70
N ALA A 33 10.39 3.57 -42.63
CA ALA A 33 9.62 3.12 -41.47
C ALA A 33 9.03 4.30 -40.68
N ALA A 34 9.73 5.44 -40.61
CA ALA A 34 9.28 6.67 -39.95
C ALA A 34 8.15 7.40 -40.70
N LYS A 35 7.82 7.00 -41.94
CA LYS A 35 6.66 7.57 -42.65
C LYS A 35 5.38 7.26 -41.88
N LYS A 36 4.57 8.31 -41.64
CA LYS A 36 3.35 8.27 -40.82
C LYS A 36 2.41 7.10 -41.14
N GLN A 37 2.29 6.72 -42.41
CA GLN A 37 1.41 5.63 -42.84
C GLN A 37 1.93 4.25 -42.43
N ASN A 38 3.24 4.03 -42.52
CA ASN A 38 3.89 2.77 -42.11
C ASN A 38 3.90 2.64 -40.59
N LEU A 39 4.24 3.73 -39.88
CA LEU A 39 4.20 3.77 -38.42
C LEU A 39 2.78 3.52 -37.88
N LYS A 40 1.76 4.14 -38.50
CA LYS A 40 0.36 3.94 -38.13
C LYS A 40 -0.06 2.49 -38.33
N SER A 41 0.32 1.87 -39.45
CA SER A 41 0.02 0.46 -39.70
C SER A 41 0.68 -0.46 -38.66
N LEU A 42 1.95 -0.19 -38.32
CA LEU A 42 2.66 -0.97 -37.31
C LEU A 42 2.01 -0.84 -35.92
N VAL A 43 1.68 0.39 -35.50
CA VAL A 43 1.02 0.63 -34.21
C VAL A 43 -0.36 -0.03 -34.15
N VAL A 44 -1.14 0.03 -35.24
CA VAL A 44 -2.46 -0.62 -35.30
C VAL A 44 -2.32 -2.14 -35.19
N GLU A 45 -1.34 -2.75 -35.85
CA GLU A 45 -1.13 -4.20 -35.77
C GLU A 45 -0.64 -4.63 -34.39
N GLN A 46 0.27 -3.88 -33.76
CA GLN A 46 0.75 -4.16 -32.40
C GLN A 46 -0.35 -4.02 -31.33
N LEU A 47 -1.31 -3.11 -31.52
CA LEU A 47 -2.42 -2.89 -30.58
C LEU A 47 -3.64 -3.77 -30.85
N LYS A 48 -3.61 -4.59 -31.91
CA LYS A 48 -4.76 -5.41 -32.33
C LYS A 48 -5.13 -6.46 -31.30
N GLU A 49 -4.13 -7.15 -30.73
CA GLU A 49 -4.36 -8.16 -29.68
C GLU A 49 -4.91 -7.52 -28.40
N ALA A 50 -4.39 -6.36 -28.00
CA ALA A 50 -4.89 -5.60 -26.87
C ALA A 50 -6.35 -5.15 -27.09
N ARG A 51 -6.70 -4.71 -28.31
CA ARG A 51 -8.08 -4.35 -28.66
C ARG A 51 -9.02 -5.55 -28.55
N VAL A 52 -8.63 -6.70 -29.09
CA VAL A 52 -9.43 -7.94 -29.01
C VAL A 52 -9.62 -8.36 -27.55
N CYS A 53 -8.58 -8.28 -26.72
CA CYS A 53 -8.66 -8.56 -25.29
C CYS A 53 -9.65 -7.62 -24.58
N LEU A 54 -9.57 -6.31 -24.85
CA LEU A 54 -10.49 -5.32 -24.27
C LEU A 54 -11.94 -5.53 -24.74
N GLU A 55 -12.17 -5.86 -26.01
CA GLU A 55 -13.49 -6.19 -26.54
C GLU A 55 -14.07 -7.44 -25.84
N GLN A 56 -13.25 -8.48 -25.61
CA GLN A 56 -13.66 -9.67 -24.85
C GLN A 56 -14.04 -9.34 -23.40
N VAL A 57 -13.25 -8.48 -22.74
CA VAL A 57 -13.54 -8.02 -21.38
C VAL A 57 -14.85 -7.24 -21.33
N VAL A 58 -15.04 -6.27 -22.24
CA VAL A 58 -16.28 -5.47 -22.33
C VAL A 58 -17.50 -6.36 -22.56
N ASN A 59 -17.40 -7.36 -23.42
CA ASN A 59 -18.49 -8.30 -23.68
C ASN A 59 -18.80 -9.20 -22.46
N ARG A 60 -17.82 -9.43 -21.57
CA ARG A 60 -17.99 -10.24 -20.37
C ARG A 60 -18.58 -9.47 -19.19
N ILE A 61 -18.45 -8.14 -19.15
CA ILE A 61 -18.97 -7.29 -18.06
C ILE A 61 -20.49 -7.47 -17.84
N PRO A 62 -21.37 -7.45 -18.86
CA PRO A 62 -22.80 -7.67 -18.65
C PRO A 62 -23.14 -9.05 -18.10
N GLU A 63 -22.40 -10.08 -18.50
CA GLU A 63 -22.58 -11.44 -18.01
C GLU A 63 -22.16 -11.57 -16.55
N LEU A 64 -21.07 -10.92 -16.15
CA LEU A 64 -20.64 -10.83 -14.75
C LEU A 64 -21.64 -10.08 -13.89
N ILE A 65 -22.14 -8.92 -14.33
CA ILE A 65 -23.19 -8.16 -13.62
C ILE A 65 -24.46 -9.02 -13.45
N LYS A 66 -24.85 -9.77 -14.48
CA LYS A 66 -25.99 -10.69 -14.40
C LYS A 66 -25.73 -11.83 -13.42
N ALA A 67 -24.54 -12.43 -13.45
CA ALA A 67 -24.14 -13.48 -12.53
C ALA A 67 -24.15 -12.99 -11.07
N ASP A 68 -23.61 -11.80 -10.81
CA ASP A 68 -23.59 -11.18 -9.48
C ASP A 68 -25.01 -10.83 -9.01
N ARG A 69 -25.88 -10.29 -9.87
CA ARG A 69 -27.29 -10.06 -9.51
C ARG A 69 -28.00 -11.36 -9.13
N ILE A 70 -27.78 -12.43 -9.88
CA ILE A 70 -28.33 -13.75 -9.57
C ILE A 70 -27.75 -14.27 -8.25
N LEU A 71 -26.45 -14.09 -8.01
CA LEU A 71 -25.80 -14.47 -6.76
C LEU A 71 -26.37 -13.69 -5.58
N CYS A 72 -26.50 -12.36 -5.67
CA CYS A 72 -27.12 -11.54 -4.63
C CYS A 72 -28.56 -11.97 -4.35
N GLN A 73 -29.36 -12.24 -5.38
CA GLN A 73 -30.73 -12.75 -5.21
C GLN A 73 -30.77 -14.13 -4.54
N LYS A 74 -29.82 -15.02 -4.90
CA LYS A 74 -29.67 -16.32 -4.25
C LYS A 74 -29.31 -16.16 -2.79
N LEU A 75 -28.29 -15.35 -2.49
CA LEU A 75 -27.82 -15.04 -1.14
C LEU A 75 -28.89 -14.37 -0.26
N THR A 76 -29.77 -13.56 -0.84
CA THR A 76 -30.89 -12.92 -0.12
C THR A 76 -31.94 -13.94 0.33
N ASN A 77 -32.12 -15.01 -0.45
CA ASN A 77 -33.04 -16.11 -0.17
C ASN A 77 -32.32 -17.33 0.45
N ASP A 78 -31.03 -17.19 0.75
CA ASP A 78 -30.20 -18.30 1.14
C ASP A 78 -30.40 -18.62 2.62
N SER A 79 -31.11 -19.71 2.86
CA SER A 79 -31.29 -20.35 4.17
C SER A 79 -30.44 -21.62 4.27
N SER A 80 -29.38 -21.73 3.46
CA SER A 80 -28.58 -22.95 3.27
C SER A 80 -28.23 -23.60 4.59
N SER A 81 -28.77 -24.82 4.76
CA SER A 81 -28.46 -25.69 5.87
C SER A 81 -26.98 -26.05 5.89
N GLN A 82 -26.44 -26.33 7.07
CA GLN A 82 -25.10 -26.87 7.35
C GLN A 82 -24.60 -27.92 6.32
N LYS A 83 -25.51 -28.67 5.69
CA LYS A 83 -25.24 -29.68 4.66
C LYS A 83 -24.56 -29.15 3.40
N GLU A 84 -24.86 -27.94 2.92
CA GLU A 84 -24.18 -27.41 1.72
C GLU A 84 -22.76 -26.95 2.04
N LEU A 85 -22.55 -26.33 3.21
CA LEU A 85 -21.21 -26.00 3.71
C LEU A 85 -20.33 -27.24 3.83
N ASP A 86 -20.90 -28.39 4.24
CA ASP A 86 -20.17 -29.65 4.33
C ASP A 86 -19.78 -30.21 2.95
N ILE A 87 -20.51 -29.89 1.87
CA ILE A 87 -20.16 -30.26 0.48
C ILE A 87 -19.00 -29.39 -0.05
N TYR A 88 -19.05 -28.08 0.20
CA TYR A 88 -18.08 -27.13 -0.34
C TYR A 88 -16.79 -27.02 0.49
N ARG A 89 -16.83 -27.32 1.80
CA ARG A 89 -15.67 -27.21 2.69
C ARG A 89 -14.47 -28.02 2.20
N PRO A 90 -14.58 -29.30 1.81
CA PRO A 90 -13.44 -30.07 1.30
C PRO A 90 -12.87 -29.49 -0.01
N ILE A 91 -13.73 -28.95 -0.88
CA ILE A 91 -13.31 -28.32 -2.14
C ILE A 91 -12.56 -27.01 -1.85
N HIS A 92 -13.06 -26.21 -0.91
CA HIS A 92 -12.42 -24.98 -0.47
C HIS A 92 -11.06 -25.25 0.16
N GLU A 93 -10.96 -26.23 1.06
CA GLU A 93 -9.70 -26.66 1.67
C GLU A 93 -8.69 -27.13 0.62
N ARG A 94 -9.12 -27.94 -0.36
CA ARG A 94 -8.25 -28.36 -1.46
C ARG A 94 -7.80 -27.19 -2.33
N SER A 95 -8.68 -26.23 -2.60
CA SER A 95 -8.35 -24.99 -3.33
C SER A 95 -7.31 -24.16 -2.58
N LEU A 96 -7.47 -23.99 -1.26
CA LEU A 96 -6.50 -23.32 -0.41
C LEU A 96 -5.14 -24.03 -0.42
N GLN A 97 -5.11 -25.36 -0.31
CA GLN A 97 -3.87 -26.14 -0.39
C GLN A 97 -3.18 -25.99 -1.75
N LEU A 98 -3.93 -26.04 -2.85
CA LEU A 98 -3.38 -25.83 -4.19
C LEU A 98 -2.80 -24.42 -4.35
N ARG A 99 -3.53 -23.40 -3.87
CA ARG A 99 -3.07 -22.01 -3.89
C ARG A 99 -1.74 -21.85 -3.14
N ARG A 100 -1.62 -22.46 -1.95
CA ARG A 100 -0.37 -22.45 -1.16
C ARG A 100 0.78 -23.09 -1.92
N LYS A 101 0.58 -24.29 -2.48
CA LYS A 101 1.60 -24.98 -3.28
C LYS A 101 2.04 -24.17 -4.50
N MET A 102 1.07 -23.57 -5.20
CA MET A 102 1.35 -22.70 -6.35
C MET A 102 2.11 -21.43 -5.95
N ALA A 103 1.81 -20.84 -4.80
CA ALA A 103 2.52 -19.66 -4.31
C ALA A 103 3.99 -19.98 -4.00
N VAL A 104 4.26 -21.10 -3.30
CA VAL A 104 5.62 -21.57 -3.01
C VAL A 104 6.40 -21.86 -4.29
N PHE A 105 5.81 -22.63 -5.22
CA PHE A 105 6.40 -22.91 -6.52
C PHE A 105 6.68 -21.62 -7.31
N GLY A 106 5.71 -20.68 -7.32
CA GLY A 106 5.87 -19.39 -7.96
C GLY A 106 7.02 -18.58 -7.37
N ILE A 107 7.27 -18.68 -6.07
CA ILE A 107 8.37 -17.98 -5.38
C ILE A 107 9.73 -18.63 -5.66
N GLN A 108 9.81 -19.97 -5.67
CA GLN A 108 11.06 -20.71 -5.81
C GLN A 108 11.53 -20.82 -7.27
N GLU A 109 10.61 -21.13 -8.18
CA GLU A 109 10.95 -21.60 -9.53
C GLU A 109 10.67 -20.55 -10.61
N VAL A 110 9.74 -19.62 -10.37
CA VAL A 110 9.24 -18.69 -11.41
C VAL A 110 9.61 -17.25 -11.13
N SER A 111 9.50 -16.80 -9.88
CA SER A 111 9.70 -15.40 -9.52
C SER A 111 11.16 -15.13 -9.28
N ILE A 112 11.74 -14.28 -10.11
CA ILE A 112 13.03 -13.64 -9.81
C ILE A 112 12.77 -12.68 -8.63
N MET A 113 13.48 -12.88 -7.52
CA MET A 113 13.47 -11.92 -6.42
C MET A 113 14.16 -10.64 -6.87
N ASP A 114 13.62 -9.49 -6.44
CA ASP A 114 14.12 -8.18 -6.86
C ASP A 114 15.55 -7.94 -6.36
N ILE A 115 15.87 -8.53 -5.20
CA ILE A 115 17.13 -8.35 -4.47
C ILE A 115 17.80 -9.72 -4.28
N SER A 116 19.08 -9.80 -4.63
CA SER A 116 19.90 -10.99 -4.35
C SER A 116 20.21 -11.11 -2.87
N CYS A 117 20.33 -12.34 -2.36
CA CYS A 117 20.78 -12.60 -0.99
C CYS A 117 22.13 -11.93 -0.71
N ASP A 118 23.05 -11.91 -1.68
CA ASP A 118 24.39 -11.33 -1.53
C ASP A 118 24.39 -9.80 -1.42
N ASP A 119 23.31 -9.17 -1.89
CA ASP A 119 23.13 -7.72 -1.86
C ASP A 119 22.47 -7.26 -0.55
N LEU A 120 21.90 -8.17 0.25
CA LEU A 120 21.16 -7.86 1.46
C LEU A 120 21.84 -8.47 2.70
N GLU A 121 22.37 -7.60 3.56
CA GLU A 121 22.97 -8.00 4.82
C GLU A 121 22.02 -7.66 5.98
N LEU A 122 21.51 -8.69 6.66
CA LEU A 122 20.75 -8.52 7.90
C LEU A 122 21.71 -8.22 9.04
N ARG A 123 21.50 -7.10 9.74
CA ARG A 123 22.20 -6.83 11.00
C ARG A 123 21.51 -7.62 12.12
N ALA A 124 21.88 -8.90 12.21
CA ALA A 124 21.38 -9.86 13.19
C ALA A 124 22.10 -9.76 14.55
N ASP A 125 22.97 -8.78 14.72
CA ASP A 125 23.78 -8.52 15.90
C ASP A 125 22.92 -8.11 17.11
N LYS A 126 22.18 -9.06 17.71
CA LYS A 126 21.55 -9.05 19.05
C LYS A 126 20.81 -7.77 19.51
N ILE A 127 20.54 -6.83 18.61
CA ILE A 127 19.74 -5.64 18.85
C ILE A 127 18.28 -6.05 18.65
N SER A 128 17.43 -5.63 19.59
CA SER A 128 15.98 -5.87 19.55
C SER A 128 15.40 -5.57 18.16
N PRO A 129 14.46 -6.39 17.65
CA PRO A 129 13.79 -6.11 16.39
C PRO A 129 13.16 -4.71 16.41
N LEU A 130 13.13 -4.04 15.25
CA LEU A 130 12.49 -2.73 15.08
C LEU A 130 10.99 -2.80 15.36
N GLY A 131 10.39 -3.96 15.07
CA GLY A 131 9.01 -4.28 15.37
C GLY A 131 8.76 -5.77 15.21
N ARG A 132 7.71 -6.27 15.87
CA ARG A 132 7.28 -7.66 15.76
C ARG A 132 5.76 -7.70 15.76
N ASP A 133 5.20 -8.42 14.81
CA ASP A 133 3.80 -8.83 14.82
C ASP A 133 3.68 -10.36 14.89
N ALA A 134 2.46 -10.90 14.80
CA ALA A 134 2.21 -12.33 14.93
C ALA A 134 2.87 -13.18 13.83
N PHE A 135 3.09 -12.62 12.64
CA PHE A 135 3.53 -13.35 11.45
C PHE A 135 4.91 -12.92 10.96
N THR A 136 5.35 -11.72 11.32
CA THR A 136 6.55 -11.09 10.80
C THR A 136 7.35 -10.38 11.89
N THR A 137 8.65 -10.27 11.66
CA THR A 137 9.56 -9.48 12.48
C THR A 137 10.32 -8.52 11.57
N VAL A 138 10.43 -7.26 11.98
CA VAL A 138 11.13 -6.22 11.22
C VAL A 138 12.52 -6.00 11.82
N HIS A 139 13.54 -6.11 10.99
CA HIS A 139 14.95 -5.97 11.35
C HIS A 139 15.58 -4.78 10.61
N ARG A 140 16.69 -4.27 11.15
CA ARG A 140 17.58 -3.37 10.42
C ARG A 140 18.47 -4.20 9.50
N GLY A 141 18.69 -3.73 8.28
CA GLY A 141 19.59 -4.35 7.31
C GLY A 141 20.40 -3.31 6.54
N THR A 142 21.29 -3.78 5.69
CA THR A 142 22.06 -2.99 4.73
C THR A 142 21.84 -3.58 3.34
N LEU A 143 21.47 -2.74 2.38
CA LEU A 143 21.24 -3.12 0.99
C LEU A 143 22.34 -2.50 0.10
N LYS A 144 23.07 -3.33 -0.64
CA LYS A 144 24.06 -2.89 -1.64
C LYS A 144 23.35 -2.48 -2.93
N MET A 145 23.50 -1.22 -3.32
CA MET A 145 22.90 -0.68 -4.53
C MET A 145 23.80 -0.93 -5.74
N ARG A 146 23.43 -1.90 -6.59
CA ARG A 146 24.20 -2.31 -7.79
C ARG A 146 24.59 -1.16 -8.74
N ARG A 147 23.86 -0.03 -8.71
CA ARG A 147 24.08 1.10 -9.63
C ARG A 147 24.99 2.21 -9.07
N LYS A 148 25.32 2.20 -7.77
CA LYS A 148 25.99 3.33 -7.12
C LYS A 148 27.24 2.99 -6.31
N ASP A 149 27.59 1.71 -6.17
CA ASP A 149 28.64 1.26 -5.23
C ASP A 149 28.45 1.83 -3.81
N GLU A 150 27.18 2.05 -3.47
CA GLU A 150 26.72 2.63 -2.20
C GLU A 150 25.84 1.61 -1.50
N SER A 151 25.98 1.53 -0.19
CA SER A 151 25.12 0.72 0.68
C SER A 151 24.15 1.64 1.41
N VAL A 152 22.88 1.26 1.46
CA VAL A 152 21.85 2.00 2.21
C VAL A 152 21.32 1.18 3.37
N GLU A 153 21.00 1.83 4.49
CA GLU A 153 20.30 1.16 5.58
C GLU A 153 18.82 0.94 5.22
N VAL A 154 18.30 -0.23 5.57
CA VAL A 154 16.95 -0.67 5.19
C VAL A 154 16.21 -1.29 6.38
N ALA A 155 14.88 -1.23 6.33
CA ALA A 155 14.02 -2.05 7.15
C ALA A 155 13.71 -3.35 6.40
N VAL A 156 13.93 -4.50 7.04
CA VAL A 156 13.71 -5.82 6.45
C VAL A 156 12.60 -6.52 7.23
N LYS A 157 11.42 -6.61 6.62
CA LYS A 157 10.28 -7.35 7.17
C LYS A 157 10.40 -8.82 6.79
N VAL A 158 10.59 -9.68 7.78
CA VAL A 158 10.85 -11.12 7.63
C VAL A 158 9.62 -11.89 8.09
N TRP A 159 9.11 -12.83 7.29
CA TRP A 159 8.08 -13.76 7.76
C TRP A 159 8.70 -14.75 8.74
N ASN A 160 8.09 -14.88 9.92
CA ASN A 160 8.58 -15.72 11.02
C ASN A 160 8.56 -17.21 10.64
N SER A 161 7.53 -17.62 9.89
CA SER A 161 7.38 -18.95 9.34
C SER A 161 8.20 -19.11 8.06
N GLU A 162 8.75 -20.31 7.88
CA GLU A 162 9.42 -20.71 6.65
C GLU A 162 8.43 -20.72 5.47
N LEU A 163 8.93 -20.46 4.26
CA LEU A 163 8.13 -20.35 3.05
C LEU A 163 7.12 -21.51 2.86
N GLU A 164 7.52 -22.73 3.20
CA GLU A 164 6.68 -23.94 3.05
C GLU A 164 5.62 -24.08 4.15
N ASN A 165 5.76 -23.34 5.24
CA ASN A 165 5.00 -23.50 6.49
C ASN A 165 3.92 -22.44 6.70
N PHE A 166 3.69 -21.53 5.74
CA PHE A 166 2.58 -20.57 5.79
C PHE A 166 1.96 -20.31 4.42
N ASP A 167 0.88 -19.53 4.40
CA ASP A 167 0.23 -19.11 3.16
C ASP A 167 1.03 -17.99 2.47
N ALA A 168 1.95 -18.37 1.60
CA ALA A 168 2.79 -17.42 0.87
C ALA A 168 2.00 -16.51 -0.10
N SER A 169 0.70 -16.74 -0.31
CA SER A 169 -0.14 -15.85 -1.11
C SER A 169 -0.31 -14.46 -0.47
N ASP A 170 -0.27 -14.37 0.87
CA ASP A 170 -0.34 -13.09 1.58
C ASP A 170 0.90 -12.24 1.32
N PHE A 171 2.07 -12.87 1.32
CA PHE A 171 3.35 -12.23 0.95
C PHE A 171 3.34 -11.74 -0.50
N LEU A 172 2.89 -12.58 -1.45
CA LEU A 172 2.81 -12.19 -2.86
C LEU A 172 1.85 -11.01 -3.09
N SER A 173 0.71 -11.03 -2.41
CA SER A 173 -0.28 -9.96 -2.45
C SER A 173 0.28 -8.65 -1.87
N GLU A 174 0.96 -8.72 -0.74
CA GLU A 174 1.61 -7.56 -0.11
C GLU A 174 2.73 -7.00 -1.00
N ARG A 175 3.58 -7.87 -1.56
CA ARG A 175 4.62 -7.48 -2.52
C ARG A 175 4.05 -6.72 -3.72
N GLU A 176 2.98 -7.26 -4.32
CA GLU A 176 2.37 -6.65 -5.51
C GLU A 176 1.66 -5.33 -5.18
N THR A 177 1.09 -5.23 -3.98
CA THR A 177 0.51 -3.97 -3.48
C THR A 177 1.59 -2.91 -3.36
N LEU A 178 2.69 -3.20 -2.67
CA LEU A 178 3.78 -2.26 -2.46
C LEU A 178 4.43 -1.79 -3.78
N ARG A 179 4.50 -2.65 -4.81
CA ARG A 179 4.99 -2.25 -6.14
C ARG A 179 4.16 -1.17 -6.83
N LYS A 180 2.87 -1.05 -6.50
CA LYS A 180 1.99 0.00 -7.03
C LYS A 180 2.15 1.32 -6.28
N LEU A 181 2.81 1.30 -5.13
CA LEU A 181 2.87 2.42 -4.22
C LEU A 181 4.21 3.16 -4.31
N ASN A 182 4.31 4.07 -5.28
CA ASN A 182 5.44 5.00 -5.39
C ASN A 182 4.96 6.43 -5.11
N HIS A 183 5.20 6.91 -3.90
CA HIS A 183 4.71 8.22 -3.46
C HIS A 183 5.65 8.83 -2.40
N PRO A 184 5.91 10.16 -2.41
CA PRO A 184 6.84 10.81 -1.48
C PRO A 184 6.45 10.74 -0.01
N PHE A 185 5.22 10.35 0.34
CA PHE A 185 4.75 10.19 1.72
C PHE A 185 4.38 8.74 2.07
N ILE A 186 4.82 7.77 1.28
CA ILE A 186 4.70 6.33 1.56
C ILE A 186 6.12 5.78 1.72
N VAL A 187 6.32 4.81 2.61
CA VAL A 187 7.60 4.13 2.78
C VAL A 187 8.04 3.54 1.45
N ASN A 188 9.25 3.87 1.00
CA ASN A 188 9.75 3.36 -0.27
C ASN A 188 9.97 1.83 -0.19
N PHE A 189 9.51 1.11 -1.20
CA PHE A 189 9.70 -0.34 -1.32
C PHE A 189 10.86 -0.64 -2.27
N TYR A 190 11.93 -1.23 -1.76
CA TYR A 190 13.11 -1.56 -2.57
C TYR A 190 12.95 -2.88 -3.33
N GLY A 191 12.21 -3.83 -2.75
CA GLY A 191 11.98 -5.13 -3.38
C GLY A 191 11.83 -6.27 -2.36
N ALA A 192 11.61 -7.46 -2.89
CA ALA A 192 11.59 -8.69 -2.12
C ALA A 192 12.91 -9.47 -2.24
N ALA A 193 13.26 -10.20 -1.18
CA ALA A 193 14.37 -11.15 -1.18
C ALA A 193 13.95 -12.48 -0.54
N LEU A 194 14.73 -13.52 -0.82
CA LEU A 194 14.73 -14.74 -0.01
C LEU A 194 15.93 -14.66 0.91
N ILE A 195 15.75 -15.04 2.17
CA ILE A 195 16.87 -15.27 3.08
C ILE A 195 16.94 -16.75 3.39
N ARG A 196 18.17 -17.26 3.43
CA ARG A 196 18.45 -18.63 3.82
C ARG A 196 19.10 -18.61 5.19
N GLU A 197 18.38 -19.10 6.19
CA GLU A 197 18.91 -19.39 7.52
C GLU A 197 19.08 -20.90 7.62
N GLU A 198 20.32 -21.39 7.59
CA GLU A 198 20.62 -22.82 7.50
C GLU A 198 19.95 -23.47 6.27
N GLU A 199 19.06 -24.46 6.46
CA GLU A 199 18.29 -25.10 5.40
C GLU A 199 16.93 -24.43 5.15
N ARG A 200 16.58 -23.40 5.93
CA ARG A 200 15.25 -22.79 5.93
C ARG A 200 15.19 -21.55 5.04
N LEU A 201 14.19 -21.50 4.17
CA LEU A 201 13.91 -20.34 3.32
C LEU A 201 12.82 -19.49 3.96
N ARG A 202 13.09 -18.19 4.11
CA ARG A 202 12.11 -17.19 4.50
C ARG A 202 12.02 -16.10 3.44
N VAL A 203 10.83 -15.57 3.27
CA VAL A 203 10.57 -14.43 2.39
C VAL A 203 10.71 -13.14 3.16
N THR A 204 11.22 -12.11 2.50
CA THR A 204 11.41 -10.79 3.09
C THR A 204 10.95 -9.69 2.15
N LEU A 205 10.49 -8.58 2.75
CA LEU A 205 10.27 -7.31 2.06
C LEU A 205 11.29 -6.30 2.57
N VAL A 206 11.97 -5.65 1.64
CA VAL A 206 13.02 -4.66 1.92
C VAL A 206 12.47 -3.27 1.63
N MET A 207 12.52 -2.41 2.64
CA MET A 207 11.84 -1.11 2.66
C MET A 207 12.77 -0.02 3.18
N GLU A 208 12.41 1.23 2.92
CA GLU A 208 13.06 2.40 3.53
C GLU A 208 13.07 2.29 5.05
N LEU A 209 14.25 2.51 5.63
CA LEU A 209 14.40 2.59 7.07
C LEU A 209 14.04 3.98 7.56
N CYS A 210 13.02 4.05 8.40
CA CYS A 210 12.60 5.28 9.07
C CYS A 210 13.21 5.38 10.47
N LYS A 211 13.33 6.61 10.98
CA LYS A 211 13.94 6.93 12.28
C LYS A 211 13.08 6.47 13.46
N GLU A 212 11.80 6.82 13.44
CA GLU A 212 10.83 6.55 14.51
C GLU A 212 9.40 6.55 13.93
N ASN A 213 8.40 6.07 14.69
CA ASN A 213 6.99 6.24 14.34
C ASN A 213 6.40 7.51 14.97
N LEU A 214 5.31 8.00 14.39
CA LEU A 214 4.69 9.26 14.76
C LEU A 214 4.05 9.19 16.15
N MET A 215 3.53 8.01 16.55
CA MET A 215 3.01 7.77 17.90
C MET A 215 4.10 8.05 18.96
N GLY A 216 5.27 7.43 18.81
CA GLY A 216 6.42 7.65 19.67
C GLY A 216 6.86 9.11 19.66
N ARG A 217 6.96 9.72 18.47
CA ARG A 217 7.36 11.13 18.33
C ARG A 217 6.46 12.08 19.12
N ILE A 218 5.15 11.91 19.05
CA ILE A 218 4.18 12.82 19.68
C ILE A 218 4.10 12.58 21.18
N PHE A 219 4.02 11.32 21.62
CA PHE A 219 3.72 11.02 23.03
C PHE A 219 4.95 10.85 23.91
N GLN A 220 6.17 10.86 23.36
CA GLN A 220 7.40 10.87 24.17
C GLN A 220 7.64 12.20 24.89
N ASN A 221 7.08 13.31 24.38
CA ASN A 221 7.24 14.63 24.99
C ASN A 221 5.92 15.41 24.92
N ARG A 222 5.47 15.89 26.09
CA ARG A 222 4.26 16.72 26.22
C ARG A 222 4.29 17.97 25.32
N ASP A 223 5.46 18.55 25.08
CA ASP A 223 5.60 19.73 24.23
C ASP A 223 5.34 19.48 22.75
N ASN A 224 5.33 18.21 22.31
CA ASN A 224 4.98 17.81 20.95
C ASN A 224 3.46 17.71 20.74
N ILE A 225 2.67 17.78 21.82
CA ILE A 225 1.21 17.69 21.78
C ILE A 225 0.63 19.11 21.66
N PRO A 226 0.00 19.48 20.53
CA PRO A 226 -0.53 20.83 20.31
C PRO A 226 -1.46 21.34 21.41
N SER A 227 -2.31 20.47 21.96
CA SER A 227 -3.26 20.87 22.99
C SER A 227 -2.62 21.24 24.34
N LEU A 228 -1.37 20.82 24.55
CA LEU A 228 -0.61 21.01 25.80
C LEU A 228 0.62 21.91 25.61
N SER A 229 1.13 22.02 24.39
CA SER A 229 2.34 22.80 24.07
C SER A 229 2.12 24.29 24.26
N LEU A 230 3.10 24.96 24.85
CA LEU A 230 3.09 26.42 25.00
C LEU A 230 3.48 27.14 23.70
N THR A 231 4.15 26.46 22.78
CA THR A 231 4.64 27.03 21.52
C THR A 231 3.77 26.63 20.32
N PRO A 232 3.78 27.40 19.21
CA PRO A 232 3.05 27.01 18.00
C PRO A 232 3.73 25.87 17.22
N GLY A 233 4.93 25.42 17.63
CA GLY A 233 5.73 24.43 16.90
C GLY A 233 5.04 23.06 16.76
N ALA A 234 4.40 22.59 17.83
CA ALA A 234 3.63 21.34 17.80
C ALA A 234 2.45 21.40 16.84
N ALA A 235 1.64 22.47 16.92
CA ALA A 235 0.51 22.68 16.02
C ALA A 235 0.94 22.75 14.55
N ARG A 236 2.02 23.48 14.27
CA ARG A 236 2.63 23.55 12.93
C ARG A 236 3.08 22.18 12.41
N SER A 237 3.70 21.38 13.27
CA SER A 237 4.15 20.03 12.91
C SER A 237 2.97 19.12 12.59
N VAL A 238 1.91 19.14 13.41
CA VAL A 238 0.69 18.35 13.19
C VAL A 238 -0.04 18.76 11.92
N ILE A 239 -0.12 20.06 11.60
CA ILE A 239 -0.73 20.52 10.35
C ILE A 239 0.05 19.99 9.13
N ARG A 240 1.38 20.04 9.18
CA ARG A 240 2.25 19.48 8.14
C ARG A 240 2.03 17.96 7.99
N TRP A 241 2.11 17.22 9.09
CA TRP A 241 1.94 15.76 9.08
C TRP A 241 0.53 15.36 8.61
N ALA A 242 -0.52 16.01 9.09
CA ALA A 242 -1.89 15.72 8.69
C ALA A 242 -2.09 15.89 7.17
N ARG A 243 -1.55 16.96 6.59
CA ARG A 243 -1.56 17.17 5.13
C ARG A 243 -0.84 16.04 4.39
N ASP A 244 0.35 15.67 4.84
CA ASP A 244 1.19 14.66 4.17
C ASP A 244 0.60 13.25 4.26
N ILE A 245 0.04 12.91 5.42
CA ILE A 245 -0.71 11.66 5.64
C ILE A 245 -1.94 11.61 4.74
N ALA A 246 -2.73 12.69 4.67
CA ALA A 246 -3.90 12.76 3.79
C ALA A 246 -3.51 12.66 2.30
N ASN A 247 -2.34 13.17 1.93
CA ASN A 247 -1.80 13.04 0.58
C ASN A 247 -1.44 11.59 0.23
N ALA A 248 -0.72 10.90 1.12
CA ALA A 248 -0.47 9.47 0.96
C ALA A 248 -1.78 8.65 0.89
N LEU A 249 -2.76 8.94 1.75
CA LEU A 249 -4.02 8.21 1.78
C LEU A 249 -4.84 8.41 0.50
N ASP A 250 -4.91 9.63 -0.02
CA ASP A 250 -5.56 9.95 -1.30
C ASP A 250 -4.95 9.14 -2.45
N PHE A 251 -3.61 9.08 -2.48
CA PHE A 251 -2.90 8.27 -3.45
C PHE A 251 -3.22 6.77 -3.31
N ILE A 252 -3.19 6.22 -2.09
CA ILE A 252 -3.52 4.81 -1.82
C ILE A 252 -4.95 4.47 -2.32
N HIS A 253 -5.93 5.31 -1.97
CA HIS A 253 -7.33 5.11 -2.39
C HIS A 253 -7.49 5.24 -3.91
N SER A 254 -6.74 6.13 -4.56
CA SER A 254 -6.75 6.27 -6.03
C SER A 254 -6.24 5.02 -6.76
N GLN A 255 -5.44 4.19 -6.11
CA GLN A 255 -4.97 2.90 -6.64
C GLN A 255 -5.98 1.75 -6.40
N GLY A 256 -7.15 2.05 -5.84
CA GLY A 256 -8.15 1.05 -5.44
C GLY A 256 -7.72 0.21 -4.24
N ILE A 257 -6.77 0.70 -3.45
CA ILE A 257 -6.24 0.03 -2.26
C ILE A 257 -6.89 0.65 -1.03
N VAL A 258 -7.22 -0.20 -0.05
CA VAL A 258 -7.69 0.21 1.26
C VAL A 258 -6.64 -0.24 2.28
N HIS A 259 -6.23 0.66 3.17
CA HIS A 259 -5.09 0.45 4.05
C HIS A 259 -5.38 -0.55 5.18
N ARG A 260 -6.58 -0.48 5.79
CA ARG A 260 -7.12 -1.43 6.79
C ARG A 260 -6.46 -1.42 8.18
N ASP A 261 -5.23 -0.96 8.30
CA ASP A 261 -4.53 -0.78 9.59
C ASP A 261 -3.99 0.65 9.73
N PHE A 262 -4.83 1.65 9.47
CA PHE A 262 -4.39 3.05 9.42
C PHE A 262 -4.34 3.66 10.83
N LYS A 263 -3.13 3.74 11.42
CA LYS A 263 -2.90 4.19 12.81
C LYS A 263 -1.54 4.85 12.99
N LEU A 264 -1.34 5.60 14.07
CA LEU A 264 -0.11 6.38 14.29
C LEU A 264 1.16 5.52 14.38
N GLU A 265 1.06 4.26 14.82
CA GLU A 265 2.18 3.32 14.82
C GLU A 265 2.66 2.95 13.40
N ASN A 266 1.79 3.10 12.39
CA ASN A 266 2.09 2.84 10.98
C ASN A 266 2.42 4.12 10.19
N ILE A 267 2.49 5.28 10.84
CA ILE A 267 2.99 6.52 10.26
C ILE A 267 4.43 6.70 10.74
N MET A 268 5.39 6.59 9.83
CA MET A 268 6.80 6.68 10.13
C MET A 268 7.36 8.07 9.84
N LEU A 269 8.50 8.40 10.44
CA LEU A 269 9.26 9.62 10.16
C LEU A 269 10.61 9.26 9.54
N SER A 270 10.92 9.87 8.39
CA SER A 270 12.24 9.78 7.77
C SER A 270 13.31 10.45 8.64
N HIS A 271 14.57 10.31 8.25
CA HIS A 271 15.67 11.04 8.90
C HIS A 271 15.57 12.57 8.73
N GLU A 272 14.78 13.04 7.77
CA GLU A 272 14.50 14.46 7.50
C GLU A 272 13.19 14.94 8.19
N ASP A 273 12.61 14.12 9.08
CA ASP A 273 11.33 14.36 9.77
C ASP A 273 10.11 14.47 8.81
N ASP A 274 10.22 13.87 7.62
CA ASP A 274 9.10 13.72 6.67
C ASP A 274 8.28 12.47 6.96
N VAL A 275 6.97 12.53 6.68
CA VAL A 275 6.06 11.40 6.89
C VAL A 275 6.27 10.31 5.84
N ARG A 276 6.23 9.05 6.31
CA ARG A 276 6.17 7.84 5.48
C ARG A 276 5.07 6.91 5.98
N VAL A 277 3.97 6.77 5.25
CA VAL A 277 2.93 5.77 5.55
C VAL A 277 3.48 4.36 5.28
N ALA A 278 3.43 3.49 6.27
CA ALA A 278 3.95 2.12 6.25
C ALA A 278 2.83 1.08 6.36
N ASN A 279 3.16 -0.20 6.19
CA ASN A 279 2.25 -1.33 6.42
C ASN A 279 0.95 -1.29 5.59
N VAL A 280 1.01 -0.75 4.38
CA VAL A 280 -0.11 -0.81 3.42
C VAL A 280 -0.32 -2.27 3.02
N SER A 281 -1.33 -2.93 3.58
CA SER A 281 -1.53 -4.37 3.40
C SER A 281 -2.95 -4.70 2.95
N VAL A 282 -3.05 -5.47 1.87
CA VAL A 282 -4.33 -5.93 1.31
C VAL A 282 -4.78 -7.25 1.95
N SER A 283 -3.84 -8.02 2.53
CA SER A 283 -4.00 -9.42 2.94
C SER A 283 -4.40 -9.63 4.41
N ARG A 284 -4.89 -8.61 5.13
CA ARG A 284 -5.64 -8.84 6.37
C ARG A 284 -7.11 -9.14 6.03
N GLY A 285 -7.34 -10.19 5.27
CA GLY A 285 -8.69 -10.65 4.96
C GLY A 285 -9.36 -11.17 6.22
N ALA A 286 -10.37 -10.45 6.73
CA ALA A 286 -11.35 -10.85 7.77
C ALA A 286 -10.82 -11.45 9.08
N LYS A 287 -9.52 -11.70 9.21
CA LYS A 287 -8.85 -11.98 10.46
C LYS A 287 -8.57 -10.61 11.04
N MET A 288 -9.57 -10.09 11.75
CA MET A 288 -9.28 -9.27 12.91
C MET A 288 -8.15 -9.99 13.64
N THR A 289 -6.92 -9.47 13.55
CA THR A 289 -6.03 -9.63 14.69
C THR A 289 -6.89 -9.14 15.83
N THR A 290 -7.27 -10.06 16.71
CA THR A 290 -7.90 -9.78 17.99
C THR A 290 -6.97 -8.83 18.71
N GLY A 291 -7.11 -7.56 18.38
CA GLY A 291 -6.23 -6.52 18.79
C GLY A 291 -6.45 -6.28 20.26
N THR A 292 -5.43 -5.76 20.91
CA THR A 292 -5.62 -5.12 22.21
C THR A 292 -6.74 -4.07 22.09
N MET A 293 -7.45 -3.76 23.18
CA MET A 293 -8.57 -2.78 23.18
C MET A 293 -8.25 -1.48 22.42
N LYS A 294 -6.98 -1.06 22.46
CA LYS A 294 -6.42 0.11 21.78
C LYS A 294 -6.53 0.05 20.25
N GLU A 295 -6.32 -1.11 19.62
CA GLU A 295 -6.41 -1.25 18.16
C GLU A 295 -7.86 -1.15 17.67
N THR A 296 -8.84 -1.40 18.54
CA THR A 296 -10.25 -1.33 18.17
C THR A 296 -10.74 0.12 18.00
N PHE A 297 -9.99 1.13 18.47
CA PHE A 297 -10.39 2.54 18.34
C PHE A 297 -10.23 3.13 16.95
N TYR A 298 -9.30 2.57 16.19
CA TYR A 298 -9.14 2.90 14.79
C TYR A 298 -10.18 2.20 13.90
N ILE A 299 -10.91 1.21 14.42
CA ILE A 299 -11.87 0.43 13.65
C ILE A 299 -13.19 1.22 13.57
N ALA A 300 -13.63 1.49 12.33
CA ALA A 300 -14.86 2.19 12.10
C ALA A 300 -16.09 1.40 12.58
N PRO A 301 -17.18 2.06 13.04
CA PRO A 301 -18.35 1.40 13.59
C PRO A 301 -18.98 0.35 12.65
N GLU A 302 -19.02 0.63 11.35
CA GLU A 302 -19.55 -0.27 10.33
C GLU A 302 -18.70 -1.53 10.13
N VAL A 303 -17.38 -1.42 10.31
CA VAL A 303 -16.45 -2.57 10.28
C VAL A 303 -16.68 -3.45 11.50
N ILE A 304 -16.93 -2.88 12.68
CA ILE A 304 -17.27 -3.65 13.89
C ILE A 304 -18.60 -4.39 13.71
N LYS A 305 -19.60 -3.72 13.11
CA LYS A 305 -20.96 -4.26 12.91
C LYS A 305 -21.01 -5.34 11.84
N SER A 306 -20.35 -5.14 10.70
CA SER A 306 -20.52 -5.96 9.49
C SER A 306 -19.27 -6.73 9.06
N GLY A 307 -18.10 -6.36 9.57
CA GLY A 307 -16.81 -6.87 9.09
C GLY A 307 -16.40 -6.33 7.71
N PHE A 308 -17.23 -5.53 7.06
CA PHE A 308 -16.94 -4.94 5.75
C PHE A 308 -16.04 -3.72 5.91
N TYR A 309 -14.98 -3.67 5.11
CA TYR A 309 -13.98 -2.61 5.15
C TYR A 309 -13.84 -1.98 3.77
N ASP A 310 -14.04 -0.67 3.69
CA ASP A 310 -13.84 0.14 2.49
C ASP A 310 -12.94 1.36 2.78
N SER A 311 -12.78 2.24 1.79
CA SER A 311 -12.00 3.46 1.94
C SER A 311 -12.54 4.39 3.04
N LYS A 312 -13.84 4.38 3.35
CA LYS A 312 -14.45 5.23 4.38
C LYS A 312 -14.07 4.78 5.79
N ALA A 313 -13.78 3.49 5.98
CA ALA A 313 -13.23 3.00 7.22
C ALA A 313 -11.81 3.55 7.48
N ASP A 314 -10.95 3.66 6.45
CA ASP A 314 -9.64 4.32 6.61
C ASP A 314 -9.80 5.82 6.98
N ILE A 315 -10.83 6.49 6.46
CA ILE A 315 -11.13 7.90 6.78
C ILE A 315 -11.51 8.04 8.25
N TYR A 316 -12.28 7.11 8.80
CA TYR A 316 -12.56 7.09 10.24
C TYR A 316 -11.28 6.94 11.06
N SER A 317 -10.43 5.97 10.71
CA SER A 317 -9.15 5.77 11.37
C SER A 317 -8.25 7.02 11.27
N PHE A 318 -8.29 7.72 10.13
CA PHE A 318 -7.62 9.01 9.96
C PHE A 318 -8.14 10.08 10.93
N GLY A 319 -9.46 10.16 11.13
CA GLY A 319 -10.07 11.05 12.12
C GLY A 319 -9.57 10.81 13.55
N ILE A 320 -9.42 9.53 13.92
CA ILE A 320 -8.86 9.14 15.22
C ILE A 320 -7.40 9.58 15.33
N MET A 321 -6.59 9.40 14.28
CA MET A 321 -5.21 9.90 14.26
C MET A 321 -5.16 11.43 14.42
N LEU A 322 -6.01 12.19 13.72
CA LEU A 322 -6.04 13.66 13.85
C LEU A 322 -6.33 14.09 15.29
N TRP A 323 -7.27 13.40 15.95
CA TRP A 323 -7.58 13.65 17.36
C TRP A 323 -6.41 13.33 18.28
N GLU A 324 -5.77 12.18 18.09
CA GLU A 324 -4.62 11.78 18.90
C GLU A 324 -3.44 12.73 18.71
N MET A 325 -3.13 13.11 17.47
CA MET A 325 -2.06 14.04 17.15
C MET A 325 -2.28 15.41 17.80
N HIS A 326 -3.53 15.86 17.95
CA HIS A 326 -3.83 17.15 18.58
C HIS A 326 -3.65 17.12 20.09
N GLY A 327 -4.03 16.04 20.78
CA GLY A 327 -4.23 16.12 22.23
C GLY A 327 -3.86 14.92 23.07
N LYS A 328 -4.54 13.79 22.90
CA LYS A 328 -4.43 12.68 23.85
C LYS A 328 -4.40 11.37 23.09
N ARG A 329 -3.61 10.42 23.58
CA ARG A 329 -3.68 9.06 23.09
C ARG A 329 -5.06 8.45 23.38
N ALA A 330 -5.61 7.71 22.44
CA ALA A 330 -6.84 6.96 22.60
C ALA A 330 -6.66 5.93 23.72
N LEU A 331 -7.52 6.04 24.74
CA LEU A 331 -7.65 5.20 25.93
C LEU A 331 -6.36 4.82 26.65
N THR A 332 -5.73 5.83 27.23
CA THR A 332 -4.92 5.59 28.43
C THR A 332 -5.77 5.27 29.67
N ASP A 333 -7.09 5.51 29.64
CA ASP A 333 -7.91 5.62 30.86
C ASP A 333 -9.12 4.66 30.93
N VAL A 334 -9.27 3.69 30.02
CA VAL A 334 -10.43 2.78 30.01
C VAL A 334 -10.00 1.32 30.17
N GLU A 335 -10.45 0.71 31.26
CA GLU A 335 -10.41 -0.73 31.51
C GLU A 335 -11.80 -1.32 31.19
N GLY A 336 -11.90 -2.33 30.30
CA GLY A 336 -13.17 -3.04 30.03
C GLY A 336 -13.35 -3.54 28.59
N ASP A 337 -14.21 -4.56 28.37
CA ASP A 337 -14.44 -5.22 27.08
C ASP A 337 -14.79 -4.22 25.95
N VAL A 338 -14.12 -4.38 24.80
CA VAL A 338 -14.32 -3.59 23.57
C VAL A 338 -15.80 -3.50 23.19
N ARG A 339 -16.55 -4.60 23.29
CA ARG A 339 -17.99 -4.59 22.98
C ARG A 339 -18.82 -3.79 23.98
N ALA A 340 -18.39 -3.71 25.24
CA ALA A 340 -19.05 -2.88 26.25
C ALA A 340 -18.78 -1.38 25.99
N VAL A 341 -17.57 -1.03 25.54
CA VAL A 341 -17.18 0.35 25.19
C VAL A 341 -17.92 0.87 23.94
N TYR A 342 -18.19 -0.01 22.98
CA TYR A 342 -18.93 0.30 21.74
C TYR A 342 -20.45 0.05 21.81
N GLY A 343 -20.95 -0.54 22.90
CA GLY A 343 -22.35 -0.91 23.06
C GLY A 343 -23.22 0.23 23.58
N GLU A 344 -23.10 0.54 24.87
CA GLU A 344 -24.02 1.45 25.57
C GLU A 344 -23.49 2.89 25.70
N ASP A 345 -22.16 3.09 25.63
CA ASP A 345 -21.50 4.39 25.86
C ASP A 345 -20.69 4.91 24.64
N ALA A 346 -20.93 4.38 23.44
CA ALA A 346 -20.17 4.73 22.24
C ALA A 346 -20.20 6.24 21.91
N GLU A 347 -21.32 6.92 22.19
CA GLU A 347 -21.43 8.39 22.03
C GLU A 347 -20.62 9.16 23.08
N ARG A 348 -20.53 8.64 24.32
CA ARG A 348 -19.87 9.30 25.45
C ARG A 348 -18.34 9.17 25.41
N ASN A 349 -17.85 8.06 24.85
CA ASN A 349 -16.42 7.77 24.71
C ASN A 349 -15.83 8.17 23.35
N ARG A 350 -16.64 8.75 22.46
CA ARG A 350 -16.12 9.29 21.21
C ARG A 350 -15.26 10.52 21.47
N PRO A 351 -14.21 10.73 20.67
CA PRO A 351 -13.38 11.92 20.71
C PRO A 351 -14.10 13.19 20.20
N THR A 352 -15.25 13.54 20.80
CA THR A 352 -16.04 14.74 20.50
C THR A 352 -15.78 15.86 21.51
N GLN A 353 -15.32 15.53 22.71
CA GLN A 353 -15.02 16.52 23.75
C GLN A 353 -13.51 16.80 23.82
N VAL A 354 -13.10 17.95 23.28
CA VAL A 354 -11.81 18.54 23.65
C VAL A 354 -11.94 18.96 25.12
N ASP A 355 -11.13 18.37 26.02
CA ASP A 355 -11.12 18.75 27.45
C ASP A 355 -11.15 20.28 27.58
N GLN A 356 -11.98 20.80 28.50
CA GLN A 356 -12.14 22.25 28.69
C GLN A 356 -10.82 22.97 29.00
N ASP A 357 -9.84 22.25 29.56
CA ASP A 357 -8.51 22.76 29.93
C ASP A 357 -7.46 22.68 28.81
N ARG A 358 -7.85 22.27 27.60
CA ARG A 358 -6.94 22.07 26.46
C ARG A 358 -7.10 23.15 25.39
N LYS A 359 -5.99 23.48 24.72
CA LYS A 359 -6.05 24.34 23.52
C LYS A 359 -6.88 23.65 22.43
N LYS A 360 -7.81 24.39 21.83
CA LYS A 360 -8.63 23.90 20.71
C LYS A 360 -7.79 23.78 19.43
N PRO A 361 -8.08 22.78 18.58
CA PRO A 361 -7.46 22.71 17.26
C PRO A 361 -7.88 23.89 16.38
N PRO A 362 -7.10 24.25 15.34
CA PRO A 362 -7.54 25.20 14.33
C PRO A 362 -8.90 24.77 13.73
N PRO A 363 -9.82 25.70 13.41
CA PRO A 363 -11.16 25.36 12.93
C PRO A 363 -11.16 24.37 11.75
N THR A 364 -10.33 24.59 10.75
CA THR A 364 -10.23 23.69 9.58
C THR A 364 -9.78 22.28 9.98
N LEU A 365 -8.85 22.15 10.94
CA LEU A 365 -8.41 20.84 11.43
C LEU A 365 -9.54 20.15 12.23
N GLN A 366 -10.24 20.93 13.05
CA GLN A 366 -11.38 20.44 13.83
C GLN A 366 -12.48 19.90 12.93
N ASP A 367 -12.84 20.65 11.89
CA ASP A 367 -13.91 20.28 10.98
C ASP A 367 -13.56 19.04 10.13
N VAL A 368 -12.29 18.90 9.72
CA VAL A 368 -11.84 17.69 9.00
C VAL A 368 -11.91 16.49 9.95
N MET A 369 -11.39 16.64 11.17
CA MET A 369 -11.42 15.60 12.20
C MET A 369 -12.85 15.15 12.51
N GLN A 370 -13.78 16.09 12.73
CA GLN A 370 -15.19 15.77 13.00
C GLN A 370 -15.88 15.12 11.80
N GLY A 371 -15.64 15.62 10.58
CA GLY A 371 -16.19 15.02 9.37
C GLY A 371 -15.70 13.58 9.15
N CYS A 372 -14.44 13.29 9.46
CA CYS A 372 -13.91 11.92 9.40
C CYS A 372 -14.58 10.96 10.40
N LEU A 373 -15.07 11.48 11.53
CA LEU A 373 -15.63 10.70 12.63
C LEU A 373 -17.17 10.58 12.58
N ASP A 374 -17.79 10.88 11.44
CA ASP A 374 -19.23 10.71 11.25
C ASP A 374 -19.64 9.23 11.42
N GLU A 375 -20.79 9.02 12.06
CA GLU A 375 -21.43 7.70 12.24
C GLU A 375 -21.65 7.00 10.90
N GLU A 376 -22.15 7.75 9.92
CA GLU A 376 -22.51 7.24 8.62
C GLU A 376 -21.29 7.32 7.69
N ALA A 377 -20.79 6.16 7.26
CA ALA A 377 -19.61 6.06 6.39
C ALA A 377 -19.71 6.94 5.14
N ASP A 378 -20.91 7.03 4.54
CA ASP A 378 -21.16 7.82 3.32
C ASP A 378 -21.09 9.34 3.55
N LYS A 379 -21.32 9.81 4.79
CA LYS A 379 -21.23 11.23 5.15
C LYS A 379 -19.80 11.69 5.39
N ARG A 380 -18.88 10.76 5.68
CA ARG A 380 -17.47 11.09 5.85
C ARG A 380 -16.90 11.67 4.54
N PRO A 381 -15.95 12.61 4.58
CA PRO A 381 -15.24 13.04 3.38
C PRO A 381 -14.48 11.86 2.73
N ASP A 382 -14.09 11.99 1.47
CA ASP A 382 -13.06 11.13 0.90
C ASP A 382 -11.65 11.67 1.20
N ALA A 383 -10.62 10.87 0.90
CA ALA A 383 -9.24 11.25 1.15
C ALA A 383 -8.83 12.51 0.36
N THR A 384 -9.37 12.69 -0.86
CA THR A 384 -9.15 13.87 -1.68
C THR A 384 -9.66 15.15 -0.98
N ALA A 385 -10.87 15.14 -0.45
CA ALA A 385 -11.47 16.26 0.26
C ALA A 385 -10.70 16.58 1.55
N CYS A 386 -10.28 15.56 2.30
CA CYS A 386 -9.40 15.73 3.47
C CYS A 386 -8.08 16.41 3.08
N ARG A 387 -7.41 15.91 2.03
CA ARG A 387 -6.15 16.46 1.52
C ARG A 387 -6.31 17.92 1.10
N GLN A 388 -7.36 18.26 0.37
CA GLN A 388 -7.62 19.64 -0.09
C GLN A 388 -7.76 20.61 1.09
N ARG A 389 -8.61 20.27 2.07
CA ARG A 389 -8.83 21.11 3.26
C ARG A 389 -7.58 21.28 4.11
N LEU A 390 -6.82 20.20 4.31
CA LEU A 390 -5.56 20.24 5.06
C LEU A 390 -4.44 20.96 4.30
N THR A 391 -4.46 20.94 2.98
CA THR A 391 -3.54 21.73 2.14
C THR A 391 -3.81 23.22 2.27
N MET A 392 -5.09 23.63 2.27
CA MET A 392 -5.46 25.03 2.52
C MET A 392 -4.97 25.48 3.91
N LEU A 393 -5.26 24.69 4.96
CA LEU A 393 -4.78 24.98 6.31
C LEU A 393 -3.25 25.08 6.39
N TYR A 394 -2.54 24.22 5.68
CA TYR A 394 -1.08 24.28 5.60
C TYR A 394 -0.60 25.59 4.96
N GLN A 395 -1.18 25.99 3.83
CA GLN A 395 -0.81 27.23 3.14
C GLN A 395 -1.05 28.47 4.01
N ASP A 396 -2.17 28.50 4.75
CA ASP A 396 -2.47 29.58 5.70
C ASP A 396 -1.47 29.64 6.86
N THR A 397 -0.96 28.47 7.28
CA THR A 397 -0.02 28.36 8.41
C THR A 397 1.43 28.65 8.01
N PHE A 398 1.79 28.36 6.76
CA PHE A 398 3.11 28.47 6.17
C PHE A 398 3.05 29.28 4.86
N PRO A 399 2.79 30.60 4.93
CA PRO A 399 2.75 31.45 3.74
C PRO A 399 4.11 31.44 3.03
N PRO A 400 4.14 31.49 1.68
CA PRO A 400 5.38 31.61 0.93
C PRO A 400 6.13 32.89 1.35
N ILE A 401 7.45 32.78 1.51
CA ILE A 401 8.36 33.87 1.87
C ILE A 401 8.45 34.89 0.75
#